data_AF-A0A7Y7BI88-F1
#
_entry.id   AF-A0A7Y7BI88-F1
#
_cell.length_a   1.000
_cell.length_b   1.000
_cell.length_c   1.000
_cell.angle_alpha   90.00
_cell.angle_beta   90.00
_cell.angle_gamma   90.00
#
_symmetry.space_group_name_H-M   'P 1'
#
loop_
_entity.id
_entity.type
_entity.pdbx_description
1 polymer ?
#
loop_
_entity_poly.entity_id
_entity_poly.type
_entity_poly.pdbx_seq_one_letter_code
_entity_poly.pdbx_strand_id
1 'polypeptide(L)'
;MFRLILFLVLFTNHSLQSQTIDIEKFKFKGLSFRSTKEEIVKRLGQPRKIYEPNFECGFLSSEEQGKPFYALDYGNMKFVGNEEDGYIIDDYQLTYGMSFTYNGMKLDMDSSLEKLIEVFGTELFGSFYHSSTDSKLIRFSDSDDGIMFYLKEGRLSMLTYWSPC
;
A
#
# COMPACT_ATOMS: atom_id res chain seq x y z
N MET A 1 44.55 13.36 41.56
CA MET A 1 43.17 13.86 41.79
C MET A 1 42.83 14.73 40.59
N PHE A 2 41.63 14.58 40.02
CA PHE A 2 41.13 15.17 38.76
C PHE A 2 41.66 14.57 37.46
N ARG A 3 40.84 14.19 36.49
CA ARG A 3 39.44 13.75 36.42
C ARG A 3 39.33 13.19 35.00
N LEU A 4 38.81 11.97 34.86
CA LEU A 4 38.38 11.36 33.60
C LEU A 4 37.58 12.39 32.79
N ILE A 5 38.06 12.77 31.60
CA ILE A 5 37.19 13.37 30.58
C ILE A 5 36.82 12.23 29.64
N LEU A 6 35.71 11.60 30.02
CA LEU A 6 34.95 10.64 29.24
C LEU A 6 34.36 11.41 28.04
N PHE A 7 34.93 11.23 26.85
CA PHE A 7 34.32 11.65 25.59
C PHE A 7 33.08 10.77 25.36
N LEU A 8 31.96 11.17 25.97
CA LEU A 8 30.68 10.49 25.80
C LEU A 8 30.18 10.82 24.41
N VAL A 9 30.33 9.84 23.53
CA VAL A 9 29.75 9.78 22.20
C VAL A 9 28.23 9.89 22.33
N LEU A 10 27.69 11.09 22.16
CA LEU A 10 26.26 11.29 21.93
C LEU A 10 25.99 11.01 20.45
N PHE A 11 25.93 9.73 20.08
CA PHE A 11 25.13 9.34 18.94
C PHE A 11 23.68 9.61 19.33
N THR A 12 23.19 10.78 18.96
CA THR A 12 21.75 11.02 18.86
C THR A 12 21.23 10.01 17.86
N ASN A 13 20.70 8.89 18.36
CA ASN A 13 19.77 8.08 17.61
C ASN A 13 18.53 8.95 17.41
N HIS A 14 18.57 9.85 16.43
CA HIS A 14 17.34 10.19 15.75
C HIS A 14 16.90 8.89 15.12
N SER A 15 16.05 8.15 15.84
CA SER A 15 15.17 7.19 15.24
C SER A 15 14.46 7.95 14.12
N LEU A 16 14.92 7.74 12.89
CA LEU A 16 14.12 7.92 11.69
C LEU A 16 12.89 7.05 11.94
N GLN A 17 11.87 7.62 12.56
CA GLN A 17 10.59 6.97 12.70
C GLN A 17 10.19 6.61 11.29
N SER A 18 10.17 5.31 11.00
CA SER A 18 9.90 4.80 9.67
C SER A 18 8.61 5.47 9.21
N GLN A 19 8.74 6.20 8.11
CA GLN A 19 7.70 6.88 7.38
C GLN A 19 6.70 5.82 6.89
N THR A 20 5.70 5.53 7.72
CA THR A 20 4.81 4.38 7.55
C THR A 20 3.36 4.81 7.51
N ILE A 21 2.53 3.94 6.92
CA ILE A 21 1.07 4.10 6.88
C ILE A 21 0.40 2.97 7.64
N ASP A 22 -0.74 3.30 8.23
CA ASP A 22 -1.59 2.34 8.91
C ASP A 22 -2.55 1.71 7.90
N ILE A 23 -2.34 0.42 7.64
CA ILE A 23 -3.08 -0.33 6.63
C ILE A 23 -4.57 -0.44 6.94
N GLU A 24 -4.96 -0.41 8.21
CA GLU A 24 -6.35 -0.56 8.65
C GLU A 24 -7.21 0.66 8.29
N LYS A 25 -6.54 1.81 8.05
CA LYS A 25 -7.20 3.05 7.62
C LYS A 25 -7.61 3.05 6.16
N PHE A 26 -7.13 2.10 5.35
CA PHE A 26 -7.55 1.97 3.95
C PHE A 26 -8.93 1.33 3.85
N LYS A 27 -9.77 1.90 2.97
CA LYS A 27 -10.97 1.21 2.46
C LYS A 27 -11.09 1.35 0.95
N PHE A 28 -11.32 0.24 0.25
CA PHE A 28 -11.51 0.18 -1.20
C PHE A 28 -12.96 -0.16 -1.50
N LYS A 29 -13.73 0.82 -1.99
CA LYS A 29 -15.18 0.68 -2.13
C LYS A 29 -15.84 0.16 -0.85
N GLY A 30 -15.35 0.61 0.31
CA GLY A 30 -15.82 0.23 1.65
C GLY A 30 -15.43 -1.19 2.12
N LEU A 31 -14.58 -1.90 1.38
CA LEU A 31 -13.88 -3.11 1.85
C LEU A 31 -12.63 -2.71 2.61
N SER A 32 -12.28 -3.45 3.65
CA SER A 32 -10.98 -3.32 4.32
C SER A 32 -9.84 -3.73 3.38
N PHE A 33 -8.61 -3.31 3.70
CA PHE A 33 -7.43 -3.70 2.91
C PHE A 33 -7.35 -5.22 2.73
N ARG A 34 -7.59 -5.97 3.81
CA ARG A 34 -7.79 -7.42 3.82
C ARG A 34 -9.28 -7.74 3.99
N SER A 35 -9.83 -8.57 3.12
CA SER A 35 -11.24 -8.97 3.13
C SER A 35 -11.40 -10.45 2.72
N THR A 36 -12.49 -11.07 3.13
CA THR A 36 -12.85 -12.42 2.64
C THR A 36 -13.34 -12.36 1.19
N LYS A 37 -13.27 -13.49 0.47
CA LYS A 37 -13.80 -13.60 -0.89
C LYS A 37 -15.29 -13.28 -0.93
N GLU A 38 -16.04 -13.74 0.07
CA GLU A 38 -17.49 -13.54 0.20
C GLU A 38 -17.83 -12.06 0.35
N GLU A 39 -17.09 -11.32 1.17
CA GLU A 39 -17.27 -9.87 1.33
C GLU A 39 -16.99 -9.12 0.03
N ILE A 40 -15.90 -9.48 -0.66
CA ILE A 40 -15.53 -8.88 -1.95
C ILE A 40 -16.63 -9.14 -2.98
N VAL A 41 -17.07 -10.39 -3.13
CA VAL A 41 -18.12 -10.78 -4.11
C VAL A 41 -19.46 -10.12 -3.77
N LYS A 42 -19.83 -10.07 -2.49
CA LYS A 42 -21.05 -9.40 -2.05
C LYS A 42 -21.04 -7.91 -2.40
N ARG A 43 -19.88 -7.26 -2.32
CA ARG A 43 -19.74 -5.83 -2.57
C ARG A 43 -19.59 -5.49 -4.05
N LEU A 44 -18.88 -6.32 -4.82
CA LEU A 44 -18.43 -6.00 -6.18
C LEU A 44 -19.08 -6.86 -7.26
N GLY A 45 -19.80 -7.91 -6.89
CA GLY A 45 -20.26 -8.95 -7.81
C GLY A 45 -19.18 -10.00 -8.08
N GLN A 46 -19.41 -10.86 -9.07
CA GLN A 46 -18.44 -11.89 -9.44
C GLN A 46 -17.23 -11.27 -10.15
N PRO A 47 -16.00 -11.76 -9.90
CA PRO A 47 -14.83 -11.34 -10.66
C PRO A 47 -14.95 -11.78 -12.12
N ARG A 48 -14.28 -11.05 -13.01
CA ARG A 48 -14.22 -11.39 -14.45
C ARG A 48 -13.41 -12.66 -14.69
N LYS A 49 -12.38 -12.88 -13.85
CA LYS A 49 -11.49 -14.04 -13.91
C LYS A 49 -10.98 -14.36 -12.51
N ILE A 50 -10.80 -15.66 -12.25
CA ILE A 50 -10.08 -16.18 -11.08
C ILE A 50 -8.94 -17.05 -11.61
N TYR A 51 -7.73 -16.86 -11.10
CA TYR A 51 -6.55 -17.63 -11.50
C TYR A 51 -5.48 -17.62 -10.40
N GLU A 52 -4.59 -18.60 -10.41
CA GLU A 52 -3.41 -18.60 -9.54
C GLU A 52 -2.31 -17.69 -10.15
N PRO A 53 -1.86 -16.65 -9.42
CA PRO A 53 -0.78 -15.79 -9.89
C PRO A 53 0.58 -16.48 -9.67
N ASN A 54 1.49 -16.32 -10.63
CA ASN A 54 2.85 -16.90 -10.55
C ASN A 54 3.83 -15.85 -10.01
N PHE A 55 3.70 -15.47 -8.73
CA PHE A 55 4.70 -14.63 -8.07
C PHE A 55 5.94 -15.47 -7.74
N GLU A 56 7.13 -14.98 -8.10
CA GLU A 56 8.39 -15.69 -7.83
C GLU A 56 8.74 -15.70 -6.34
N CYS A 57 8.39 -14.65 -5.60
CA CYS A 57 8.70 -14.49 -4.18
C CYS A 57 7.74 -13.51 -3.50
N GLY A 58 7.85 -13.43 -2.17
CA GLY A 58 7.09 -12.54 -1.30
C GLY A 58 5.83 -13.16 -0.71
N PHE A 59 5.06 -12.35 0.02
CA PHE A 59 3.92 -12.80 0.83
C PHE A 59 2.83 -13.52 0.03
N LEU A 60 2.69 -13.19 -1.26
CA LEU A 60 1.68 -13.76 -2.15
C LEU A 60 2.24 -14.88 -3.06
N SER A 61 3.49 -15.31 -2.86
CA SER A 61 4.10 -16.41 -3.62
C SER A 61 3.63 -17.77 -3.10
N SER A 62 2.94 -18.54 -3.95
CA SER A 62 2.51 -19.89 -3.59
C SER A 62 3.69 -20.81 -3.26
N GLU A 63 4.81 -20.66 -3.96
CA GLU A 63 6.00 -21.49 -3.79
C GLU A 63 6.71 -21.19 -2.46
N GLU A 64 6.93 -19.92 -2.16
CA GLU A 64 7.62 -19.50 -0.94
C GLU A 64 6.80 -19.77 0.33
N GLN A 65 5.48 -19.56 0.25
CA GLN A 65 4.58 -19.79 1.38
C GLN A 65 4.12 -21.25 1.50
N GLY A 66 4.38 -22.09 0.49
CA GLY A 66 3.96 -23.49 0.46
C GLY A 66 2.44 -23.71 0.43
N LYS A 67 1.66 -22.73 -0.06
CA LYS A 67 0.20 -22.78 -0.14
C LYS A 67 -0.36 -21.96 -1.31
N PRO A 68 -1.49 -22.33 -1.93
CA PRO A 68 -1.99 -21.65 -3.11
C PRO A 68 -2.59 -20.28 -2.79
N PHE A 69 -2.35 -19.31 -3.66
CA PHE A 69 -3.05 -18.03 -3.70
C PHE A 69 -3.84 -17.87 -4.99
N TYR A 70 -4.89 -17.05 -4.96
CA TYR A 70 -5.74 -16.78 -6.11
C TYR A 70 -5.95 -15.28 -6.31
N ALA A 71 -5.89 -14.85 -7.56
CA ALA A 71 -6.26 -13.52 -7.99
C ALA A 71 -7.75 -13.46 -8.35
N LEU A 72 -8.47 -12.48 -7.81
CA LEU A 72 -9.82 -12.08 -8.19
C LEU A 72 -9.72 -10.82 -9.05
N ASP A 73 -9.85 -10.98 -10.37
CA ASP A 73 -9.66 -9.90 -11.34
C ASP A 73 -10.99 -9.21 -11.71
N TYR A 74 -11.07 -7.91 -11.46
CA TYR A 74 -12.21 -7.05 -11.78
C TYR A 74 -11.90 -6.04 -12.90
N GLY A 75 -10.80 -6.23 -13.65
CA GLY A 75 -10.30 -5.33 -14.67
C GLY A 75 -9.31 -4.31 -14.10
N ASN A 76 -9.82 -3.19 -13.59
CA ASN A 76 -8.97 -2.10 -13.05
C ASN A 76 -8.61 -2.30 -11.57
N MET A 77 -8.97 -3.46 -11.01
CA MET A 77 -8.74 -3.81 -9.62
C MET A 77 -8.55 -5.30 -9.52
N LYS A 78 -7.58 -5.72 -8.71
CA LYS A 78 -7.28 -7.12 -8.47
C LYS A 78 -7.05 -7.34 -6.98
N PHE A 79 -7.72 -8.35 -6.43
CA PHE A 79 -7.43 -8.83 -5.09
C PHE A 79 -6.66 -10.15 -5.19
N VAL A 80 -5.70 -10.39 -4.31
CA VAL A 80 -4.98 -11.67 -4.23
C VAL A 80 -5.02 -12.19 -2.81
N GLY A 81 -5.28 -13.49 -2.67
CA GLY A 81 -5.39 -14.12 -1.37
C GLY A 81 -5.82 -15.57 -1.43
N ASN A 82 -6.13 -16.13 -0.26
CA ASN A 82 -6.75 -17.43 -0.11
C ASN A 82 -7.76 -17.36 1.06
N GLU A 83 -8.38 -18.49 1.41
CA GLU A 83 -9.38 -18.54 2.49
C GLU A 83 -8.76 -18.39 3.88
N GLU A 84 -7.50 -18.78 4.07
CA GLU A 84 -6.81 -18.75 5.36
C GLU A 84 -6.33 -17.32 5.70
N ASP A 85 -5.66 -16.67 4.75
CA ASP A 85 -5.08 -15.34 4.93
C ASP A 85 -6.07 -14.23 4.56
N GLY A 86 -7.13 -14.55 3.81
CA GLY A 86 -7.98 -13.55 3.17
C GLY A 86 -7.31 -12.90 1.95
N TYR A 87 -8.04 -12.01 1.32
CA TYR A 87 -7.67 -11.35 0.07
C TYR A 87 -7.33 -9.89 0.30
N ILE A 88 -6.16 -9.48 -0.20
CA ILE A 88 -5.69 -8.10 -0.15
C ILE A 88 -5.77 -7.45 -1.53
N ILE A 89 -5.89 -6.14 -1.56
CA ILE A 89 -5.76 -5.38 -2.81
C ILE A 89 -4.32 -5.50 -3.33
N ASP A 90 -4.15 -6.04 -4.53
CA ASP A 90 -2.83 -6.19 -5.16
C ASP A 90 -2.58 -5.09 -6.19
N ASP A 91 -3.57 -4.80 -7.03
CA ASP A 91 -3.50 -3.74 -8.05
C ASP A 91 -4.81 -2.94 -8.02
N TYR A 92 -4.69 -1.60 -7.97
CA TYR A 92 -5.81 -0.67 -8.04
C TYR A 92 -5.49 0.47 -9.01
N GLN A 93 -5.91 0.31 -10.26
CA GLN A 93 -5.73 1.30 -11.32
C GLN A 93 -6.88 2.30 -11.27
N LEU A 94 -6.58 3.54 -10.89
CA LEU A 94 -7.60 4.57 -10.78
C LEU A 94 -8.08 4.99 -12.17
N THR A 95 -9.39 4.95 -12.34
CA THR A 95 -10.10 5.49 -13.50
C THR A 95 -11.25 6.37 -13.02
N TYR A 96 -11.90 7.08 -13.94
CA TYR A 96 -12.99 7.98 -13.59
C TYR A 96 -14.09 7.25 -12.79
N GLY A 97 -14.43 7.80 -11.63
CA GLY A 97 -15.40 7.22 -10.70
C GLY A 97 -14.84 6.16 -9.73
N MET A 98 -13.56 5.80 -9.83
CA MET A 98 -12.88 4.95 -8.83
C MET A 98 -12.23 5.80 -7.75
N SER A 99 -12.29 5.31 -6.52
CA SER A 99 -11.65 5.93 -5.37
C SER A 99 -11.38 4.91 -4.27
N PHE A 100 -10.54 5.27 -3.33
CA PHE A 100 -10.41 4.61 -2.04
C PHE A 100 -10.47 5.69 -0.95
N THR A 101 -10.53 5.28 0.30
CA THR A 101 -10.42 6.21 1.42
C THR A 101 -9.27 5.82 2.32
N TYR A 102 -8.56 6.81 2.85
CA TYR A 102 -7.62 6.65 3.94
C TYR A 102 -8.06 7.53 5.10
N ASN A 103 -8.32 6.93 6.27
CA ASN A 103 -8.80 7.65 7.46
C ASN A 103 -10.05 8.51 7.17
N GLY A 104 -10.97 7.99 6.36
CA GLY A 104 -12.19 8.69 5.92
C GLY A 104 -11.98 9.73 4.81
N MET A 105 -10.75 10.09 4.46
CA MET A 105 -10.47 10.99 3.34
C MET A 105 -10.48 10.24 2.02
N LYS A 106 -11.29 10.71 1.07
CA LYS A 106 -11.38 10.13 -0.27
C LYS A 106 -10.17 10.52 -1.12
N LEU A 107 -9.61 9.53 -1.81
CA LEU A 107 -8.54 9.67 -2.80
C LEU A 107 -8.94 8.97 -4.10
N ASP A 108 -8.66 9.63 -5.21
CA ASP A 108 -9.01 9.23 -6.58
C ASP A 108 -8.02 9.84 -7.59
N MET A 109 -8.29 9.70 -8.89
CA MET A 109 -7.39 10.19 -9.93
C MET A 109 -7.23 11.72 -10.00
N ASP A 110 -8.13 12.46 -9.36
CA ASP A 110 -8.04 13.92 -9.28
C ASP A 110 -7.22 14.38 -8.08
N SER A 111 -6.86 13.46 -7.18
CA SER A 111 -6.07 13.76 -5.99
C SER A 111 -4.66 14.19 -6.38
N SER A 112 -4.37 15.48 -6.15
CA SER A 112 -3.08 16.09 -6.44
C SER A 112 -2.05 15.78 -5.36
N LEU A 113 -0.79 16.11 -5.63
CA LEU A 113 0.29 15.99 -4.67
C LEU A 113 0.00 16.71 -3.34
N GLU A 114 -0.61 17.90 -3.38
CA GLU A 114 -0.99 18.64 -2.17
C GLU A 114 -2.01 17.86 -1.34
N LYS A 115 -2.98 17.20 -2.00
CA LYS A 115 -3.94 16.35 -1.29
C LYS A 115 -3.26 15.12 -0.68
N LEU A 116 -2.28 14.55 -1.36
CA LEU A 116 -1.50 13.43 -0.81
C LEU A 116 -0.65 13.87 0.39
N ILE A 117 -0.04 15.05 0.34
CA ILE A 117 0.69 15.65 1.47
C ILE A 117 -0.26 15.94 2.64
N GLU A 118 -1.48 16.43 2.38
CA GLU A 118 -2.50 16.64 3.42
C GLU A 118 -2.89 15.33 4.11
N VAL A 119 -3.04 14.25 3.33
CA VAL A 119 -3.52 12.96 3.83
C VAL A 119 -2.44 12.15 4.53
N PHE A 120 -1.23 12.15 3.97
CA PHE A 120 -0.14 11.25 4.37
C PHE A 120 1.06 11.99 4.97
N GLY A 121 1.09 13.31 4.94
CA GLY A 121 2.18 14.10 5.48
C GLY A 121 3.28 14.45 4.47
N THR A 122 4.03 15.51 4.79
CA THR A 122 5.11 16.04 3.94
C THR A 122 6.31 15.11 3.92
N GLU A 123 6.48 14.31 4.97
CA GLU A 123 7.51 13.29 5.06
C GLU A 123 7.32 12.22 3.97
N LEU A 124 6.08 11.80 3.73
CA LEU A 124 5.75 10.77 2.75
C LEU A 124 5.69 11.30 1.32
N PHE A 125 5.21 12.51 1.07
CA PHE A 125 5.02 12.98 -0.31
C PHE A 125 5.79 14.27 -0.65
N GLY A 126 6.43 14.92 0.30
CA GLY A 126 7.11 16.21 0.08
C GLY A 126 8.35 16.15 -0.81
N SER A 127 8.87 14.96 -1.13
CA SER A 127 9.97 14.79 -2.08
C SER A 127 9.52 14.83 -3.55
N PHE A 128 8.22 14.77 -3.83
CA PHE A 128 7.69 14.83 -5.19
C PHE A 128 7.49 16.28 -5.65
N TYR A 129 7.43 16.45 -6.98
CA TYR A 129 7.10 17.72 -7.64
C TYR A 129 5.69 17.65 -8.22
N HIS A 130 5.06 18.80 -8.44
CA HIS A 130 3.68 18.87 -8.98
C HIS A 130 3.53 18.28 -10.39
N SER A 131 4.62 18.04 -11.12
CA SER A 131 4.61 17.37 -12.43
C SER A 131 5.18 15.95 -12.39
N SER A 132 5.42 15.40 -11.20
CA SER A 132 6.03 14.08 -11.05
C SER A 132 5.20 12.99 -11.73
N THR A 133 5.88 12.20 -12.55
CA THR A 133 5.39 10.92 -13.06
C THR A 133 6.36 9.86 -12.59
N ASP A 134 6.09 9.32 -11.41
CA ASP A 134 7.03 8.51 -10.64
C ASP A 134 6.25 7.65 -9.63
N SER A 135 6.94 6.81 -8.87
CA SER A 135 6.35 5.95 -7.86
C SER A 135 7.09 6.04 -6.52
N LYS A 136 6.38 5.78 -5.42
CA LYS A 136 6.99 5.67 -4.10
C LYS A 136 6.38 4.53 -3.31
N LEU A 137 7.25 3.66 -2.80
CA LEU A 137 6.90 2.64 -1.83
C LEU A 137 6.74 3.29 -0.46
N ILE A 138 5.59 3.06 0.16
CA ILE A 138 5.33 3.47 1.52
C ILE A 138 5.02 2.21 2.32
N ARG A 139 5.86 1.93 3.33
CA ARG A 139 5.76 0.73 4.15
C ARG A 139 4.65 0.83 5.17
N PHE A 140 4.14 -0.31 5.60
CA PHE A 140 3.21 -0.38 6.72
C PHE A 140 3.94 -0.20 8.05
N SER A 141 3.23 0.24 9.08
CA SER A 141 3.85 0.50 10.39
C SER A 141 4.42 -0.75 11.06
N ASP A 142 3.80 -1.91 10.79
CA ASP A 142 4.08 -3.18 11.49
C ASP A 142 4.57 -4.30 10.54
N SER A 143 4.96 -3.96 9.31
CA SER A 143 5.47 -4.91 8.31
C SER A 143 6.50 -4.27 7.38
N ASP A 144 7.36 -5.08 6.78
CA ASP A 144 8.25 -4.66 5.69
C ASP A 144 7.50 -4.47 4.36
N ASP A 145 6.26 -4.97 4.28
CA ASP A 145 5.34 -4.75 3.17
C ASP A 145 4.93 -3.28 3.06
N GLY A 146 4.33 -2.94 1.93
CA GLY A 146 3.80 -1.60 1.72
C GLY A 146 2.89 -1.47 0.51
N ILE A 147 2.58 -0.21 0.20
CA ILE A 147 1.88 0.16 -1.02
C ILE A 147 2.81 1.04 -1.84
N MET A 148 2.98 0.66 -3.10
CA MET A 148 3.58 1.52 -4.12
C MET A 148 2.50 2.47 -4.65
N PHE A 149 2.69 3.77 -4.44
CA PHE A 149 1.85 4.82 -5.00
C PHE A 149 2.47 5.29 -6.31
N TYR A 150 1.66 5.36 -7.37
CA TYR A 150 2.08 5.87 -8.67
C TYR A 150 1.42 7.21 -8.93
N LEU A 151 2.24 8.17 -9.34
CA LEU A 151 1.81 9.48 -9.79
C LEU A 151 1.97 9.60 -11.30
N LYS A 152 1.03 10.31 -11.92
CA LYS A 152 1.10 10.77 -13.30
C LYS A 152 0.76 12.24 -13.33
N GLU A 153 1.69 13.06 -13.80
CA GLU A 153 1.54 14.53 -13.86
C GLU A 153 1.11 15.12 -12.49
N GLY A 154 1.71 14.63 -11.41
CA GLY A 154 1.44 15.07 -10.03
C GLY A 154 0.11 14.63 -9.44
N ARG A 155 -0.60 13.71 -10.10
CA ARG A 155 -1.87 13.15 -9.62
C ARG A 155 -1.75 11.65 -9.41
N LEU A 156 -2.51 11.14 -8.45
CA LEU A 156 -2.54 9.71 -8.17
C LEU A 156 -3.12 8.93 -9.35
N SER A 157 -2.44 7.88 -9.79
CA SER A 157 -2.91 7.04 -10.92
C SER A 157 -3.15 5.59 -10.54
N MET A 158 -2.37 5.06 -9.60
CA MET A 158 -2.41 3.63 -9.27
C MET A 158 -1.83 3.36 -7.89
N LEU A 159 -2.28 2.26 -7.29
CA LEU A 159 -1.73 1.68 -6.08
C LEU A 159 -1.44 0.20 -6.31
N THR A 160 -0.31 -0.27 -5.81
CA THR A 160 0.06 -1.69 -5.88
C THR A 160 0.60 -2.17 -4.55
N TYR A 161 0.16 -3.34 -4.10
CA TYR A 161 0.76 -3.98 -2.94
C TYR A 161 2.18 -4.43 -3.27
N TRP A 162 3.08 -4.28 -2.32
CA TRP A 162 4.45 -4.74 -2.43
C TRP A 162 4.85 -5.45 -1.15
N SER A 163 5.48 -6.60 -1.27
CA SER A 163 6.15 -7.32 -0.18
C SER A 163 7.59 -7.60 -0.58
N PRO A 164 8.54 -7.64 0.37
CA PRO A 164 9.90 -8.02 0.08
C PRO A 164 9.99 -9.46 -0.43
N CYS A 165 11.06 -9.68 -1.18
CA CYS A 165 11.76 -10.95 -1.28
C CYS A 165 13.05 -10.79 -0.46
#